data_AF-A0A1I3MM76-F1
#
_entry.id   AF-A0A1I3MM76-F1
#
_cell.length_a   1.000
_cell.length_b   1.000
_cell.length_c   1.000
_cell.angle_alpha   90.00
_cell.angle_beta   90.00
_cell.angle_gamma   90.00
#
_symmetry.space_group_name_H-M   'P 1'
#
loop_
_entity.id
_entity.type
_entity.pdbx_description
1 polymer ?
#
loop_
_entity_poly.entity_id
_entity_poly.type
_entity_poly.pdbx_seq_one_letter_code
_entity_poly.pdbx_strand_id
1 'polypeptide(L)'
;MELPTTVVCLHKCFASHSRSVLSITLSTLILALTTAFHPATAATLRDESVMVPKGHGLFHVELQTQIYAPTGDGPFPLVVINHGKDLGNPHFQQASAYYGQALEFVRRGYAVIVPMRQGFAGSGGFYLDSSCNVEDNGLAQADDVLAAIAYARTLPYIDATRIVVMGQSHGGLATMALGSRNPPGVLGLVNFAGGLHFENCPGSQRNLINAFGSYGKETRVPSLWMYGDNDSLFPPPLVQQMLSAYTGAGGHAQLIDFGTFESDAHAMFGSYAGTSIWLPAVAKFFRSLGLPFDIRSDLRADTHGPDVEDVRAVPYLKEDGRAGYRRFLWMAPPRAFALSTDGHWAWRVGKDASAQALAACSQHSNTPCELYAVGQELVKH
;
A
#
# COMPACT_ATOMS: atom_id res chain seq x y z
N MET A 1 -68.95 -16.28 -20.44
CA MET A 1 -69.20 -17.31 -21.47
C MET A 1 -69.90 -16.58 -22.62
N GLU A 2 -69.56 -16.92 -23.85
CA GLU A 2 -70.01 -16.32 -25.12
C GLU A 2 -69.16 -15.16 -25.69
N LEU A 3 -68.16 -15.56 -26.47
CA LEU A 3 -67.81 -14.94 -27.76
C LEU A 3 -68.67 -15.60 -28.85
N PRO A 4 -68.92 -14.91 -29.98
CA PRO A 4 -68.35 -15.37 -31.26
C PRO A 4 -67.82 -14.20 -32.14
N THR A 5 -66.60 -14.26 -32.70
CA THR A 5 -66.22 -14.71 -34.08
C THR A 5 -66.87 -13.94 -35.25
N THR A 6 -66.27 -13.61 -36.41
CA THR A 6 -64.90 -13.44 -36.96
C THR A 6 -65.08 -12.93 -38.43
N VAL A 7 -64.04 -12.30 -39.00
CA VAL A 7 -63.60 -12.21 -40.43
C VAL A 7 -64.31 -11.29 -41.48
N VAL A 8 -63.41 -10.71 -42.31
CA VAL A 8 -63.41 -10.42 -43.78
C VAL A 8 -63.53 -8.92 -44.13
N CYS A 9 -62.49 -8.15 -44.43
CA CYS A 9 -61.53 -8.08 -45.56
C CYS A 9 -62.07 -7.52 -46.92
N LEU A 10 -61.43 -6.43 -47.38
CA LEU A 10 -60.91 -6.14 -48.74
C LEU A 10 -61.66 -5.24 -49.77
N HIS A 11 -60.86 -4.31 -50.32
CA HIS A 11 -60.85 -3.66 -51.66
C HIS A 11 -61.69 -2.37 -51.88
N LYS A 12 -61.05 -1.18 -51.92
CA LYS A 12 -60.41 -0.45 -53.06
C LYS A 12 -61.40 0.30 -53.96
N CYS A 13 -61.25 1.63 -54.04
CA CYS A 13 -61.38 2.39 -55.29
C CYS A 13 -60.63 3.74 -55.25
N PHE A 14 -60.01 4.05 -56.39
CA PHE A 14 -59.14 5.17 -56.75
C PHE A 14 -59.94 6.36 -57.30
N ALA A 15 -59.44 7.60 -57.11
CA ALA A 15 -59.37 8.72 -58.10
C ALA A 15 -58.98 10.02 -57.34
N SER A 16 -57.77 10.56 -57.47
CA SER A 16 -57.23 11.43 -58.54
C SER A 16 -57.69 12.91 -58.47
N HIS A 17 -56.73 13.83 -58.32
CA HIS A 17 -56.58 15.24 -58.77
C HIS A 17 -55.71 16.04 -57.74
N SER A 18 -54.38 16.20 -57.91
CA SER A 18 -53.68 17.35 -58.57
C SER A 18 -54.17 18.72 -58.07
N ARG A 19 -53.42 19.65 -57.47
CA ARG A 19 -51.99 20.05 -57.42
C ARG A 19 -51.83 21.00 -56.22
N SER A 20 -50.69 21.01 -55.54
CA SER A 20 -49.84 22.20 -55.33
C SER A 20 -48.72 21.90 -54.34
N VAL A 21 -47.52 22.21 -54.79
CA VAL A 21 -46.22 21.91 -54.20
C VAL A 21 -45.94 22.88 -53.06
N LEU A 22 -45.67 22.35 -51.87
CA LEU A 22 -44.86 23.03 -50.86
C LEU A 22 -43.90 22.00 -50.26
N SER A 23 -42.72 21.87 -50.88
CA SER A 23 -41.64 21.06 -50.35
C SER A 23 -41.06 21.74 -49.10
N ILE A 24 -41.55 21.35 -47.93
CA ILE A 24 -40.86 21.61 -46.66
C ILE A 24 -39.84 20.50 -46.51
N THR A 25 -38.59 20.78 -46.87
CA THR A 25 -37.45 19.93 -46.53
C THR A 25 -37.28 19.92 -45.02
N LEU A 26 -37.76 18.86 -44.38
CA LEU A 26 -37.51 18.59 -42.96
C LEU A 26 -36.08 18.07 -42.83
N SER A 27 -35.11 18.97 -42.68
CA SER A 27 -33.74 18.63 -42.32
C SER A 27 -33.73 18.14 -40.87
N THR A 28 -33.85 16.84 -40.65
CA THR A 28 -33.56 16.19 -39.37
C THR A 28 -32.07 16.35 -39.07
N LEU A 29 -31.73 17.33 -38.25
CA LEU A 29 -30.43 17.47 -37.62
C LEU A 29 -30.30 16.35 -36.57
N ILE A 30 -29.76 15.19 -36.97
CA ILE A 30 -29.34 14.16 -36.02
C ILE A 30 -28.09 14.71 -35.34
N LEU A 31 -28.27 15.29 -34.16
CA LEU A 31 -27.17 15.64 -33.28
C LEU A 31 -26.58 14.32 -32.75
N ALA A 32 -25.59 13.79 -33.46
CA ALA A 32 -24.79 12.70 -32.95
C ALA A 32 -24.02 13.21 -31.72
N LEU A 33 -24.57 13.00 -30.53
CA LEU A 33 -23.78 13.04 -29.31
C LEU A 33 -22.80 11.88 -29.37
N THR A 34 -21.65 12.10 -30.01
CA THR A 34 -20.46 11.31 -29.75
C THR A 34 -20.00 11.69 -28.36
N THR A 35 -20.59 11.09 -27.33
CA THR A 35 -19.87 10.95 -26.05
C THR A 35 -18.62 10.18 -26.38
N ALA A 36 -17.48 10.88 -26.44
CA ALA A 36 -16.19 10.24 -26.43
C ALA A 36 -16.07 9.52 -25.09
N PHE A 37 -16.52 8.26 -25.04
CA PHE A 37 -16.10 7.32 -24.03
C PHE A 37 -14.60 7.16 -24.24
N HIS A 38 -13.82 7.98 -23.53
CA HIS A 38 -12.47 7.57 -23.20
C HIS A 38 -12.65 6.33 -22.32
N PRO A 39 -12.20 5.14 -22.74
CA PRO A 39 -12.05 4.08 -21.77
C PRO A 39 -11.09 4.64 -20.73
N ALA A 40 -11.58 4.86 -19.51
CA ALA A 40 -10.69 5.01 -18.38
C ALA A 40 -9.81 3.77 -18.44
N THR A 41 -8.51 3.95 -18.70
CA THR A 41 -7.52 2.89 -18.55
C THR A 41 -7.80 2.27 -17.19
N ALA A 42 -8.29 1.04 -17.17
CA ALA A 42 -8.61 0.36 -15.93
C ALA A 42 -7.33 0.35 -15.11
N ALA A 43 -7.31 1.10 -14.01
CA ALA A 43 -6.14 1.18 -13.15
C ALA A 43 -5.72 -0.25 -12.83
N THR A 44 -4.46 -0.63 -13.08
CA THR A 44 -3.95 -2.00 -12.86
C THR A 44 -3.81 -2.34 -11.36
N LEU A 45 -4.13 -1.38 -10.49
CA LEU A 45 -4.02 -1.41 -9.05
C LEU A 45 -5.30 -0.81 -8.44
N ARG A 46 -5.91 -1.53 -7.49
CA ARG A 46 -6.82 -0.94 -6.52
C ARG A 46 -5.99 -0.21 -5.46
N ASP A 47 -6.28 1.07 -5.23
CA ASP A 47 -5.63 1.95 -4.25
C ASP A 47 -6.73 2.73 -3.55
N GLU A 48 -7.09 2.32 -2.33
CA GLU A 48 -8.25 2.83 -1.59
C GLU A 48 -7.88 3.25 -0.16
N SER A 49 -8.28 4.47 0.21
CA SER A 49 -8.25 4.92 1.59
C SER A 49 -9.63 4.80 2.20
N VAL A 50 -9.76 3.99 3.26
CA VAL A 50 -11.01 3.72 3.96
C VAL A 50 -10.86 4.00 5.45
N MET A 51 -11.97 4.29 6.12
CA MET A 51 -12.02 4.31 7.58
C MET A 51 -12.56 2.98 8.07
N VAL A 52 -11.78 2.27 8.88
CA VAL A 52 -12.12 0.96 9.42
C VAL A 52 -12.62 1.11 10.85
N PRO A 53 -13.85 0.67 11.17
CA PRO A 53 -14.35 0.74 12.53
C PRO A 53 -13.68 -0.31 13.42
N LYS A 54 -13.14 0.14 14.55
CA LYS A 54 -12.75 -0.70 15.70
C LYS A 54 -13.80 -0.55 16.80
N GLY A 55 -14.41 -1.67 17.19
CA GLY A 55 -15.49 -1.70 18.19
C GLY A 55 -16.88 -1.53 17.57
N HIS A 56 -17.89 -1.29 18.42
CA HIS A 56 -19.29 -1.21 18.00
C HIS A 56 -20.02 -0.02 18.66
N GLY A 57 -21.09 0.45 18.00
CA GLY A 57 -21.97 1.49 18.54
C GLY A 57 -21.31 2.87 18.62
N LEU A 58 -21.73 3.70 19.57
CA LEU A 58 -21.28 5.10 19.72
C LEU A 58 -19.82 5.26 20.20
N PHE A 59 -19.15 4.17 20.56
CA PHE A 59 -17.78 4.16 21.09
C PHE A 59 -16.77 3.54 20.11
N HIS A 60 -17.14 3.39 18.83
CA HIS A 60 -16.20 2.90 17.83
C HIS A 60 -15.12 3.95 17.52
N VAL A 61 -13.93 3.45 17.17
CA VAL A 61 -12.81 4.26 16.69
C VAL A 61 -12.64 3.99 15.21
N GLU A 62 -12.56 5.04 14.40
CA GLU A 62 -12.31 4.93 12.96
C GLU A 62 -10.81 4.93 12.69
N LEU A 63 -10.31 3.84 12.09
CA LEU A 63 -8.89 3.66 11.75
C LEU A 63 -8.68 4.00 10.27
N GLN A 64 -7.95 5.08 9.99
CA GLN A 64 -7.54 5.41 8.63
C GLN A 64 -6.70 4.26 8.08
N THR A 65 -7.14 3.64 7.00
CA THR A 65 -6.54 2.42 6.49
C THR A 65 -6.38 2.50 4.98
N GLN A 66 -5.17 2.21 4.51
CA GLN A 66 -4.87 2.17 3.09
C GLN A 66 -4.90 0.72 2.60
N ILE A 67 -5.54 0.49 1.46
CA ILE A 67 -5.68 -0.83 0.84
C ILE A 67 -5.12 -0.78 -0.57
N TYR A 68 -4.26 -1.75 -0.89
CA TYR A 68 -3.74 -1.99 -2.22
C TYR A 68 -4.10 -3.40 -2.66
N ALA A 69 -4.59 -3.60 -3.88
CA ALA A 69 -4.86 -4.95 -4.37
C ALA A 69 -4.72 -5.02 -5.89
N PRO A 70 -4.43 -6.22 -6.45
CA PRO A 70 -4.53 -6.42 -7.88
C PRO A 70 -5.96 -6.16 -8.34
N THR A 71 -6.14 -5.75 -9.59
CA THR A 71 -7.46 -5.78 -10.21
C THR A 71 -7.90 -7.22 -10.50
N GLY A 72 -9.22 -7.43 -10.47
CA GLY A 72 -9.85 -8.75 -10.58
C GLY A 72 -10.56 -9.19 -9.32
N ASP A 73 -11.17 -10.38 -9.38
CA ASP A 73 -12.14 -10.84 -8.36
C ASP A 73 -11.49 -11.52 -7.14
N GLY A 74 -10.18 -11.79 -7.19
CA GLY A 74 -9.48 -12.52 -6.13
C GLY A 74 -9.93 -13.99 -6.02
N PRO A 75 -9.97 -14.59 -4.81
CA PRO A 75 -9.57 -14.01 -3.54
C PRO A 75 -8.03 -13.98 -3.42
N PHE A 76 -7.49 -12.84 -3.02
CA PHE A 76 -6.05 -12.60 -2.89
C PHE A 76 -5.59 -12.88 -1.44
N PRO A 77 -4.47 -13.61 -1.23
CA PRO A 77 -3.85 -13.66 0.10
C PRO A 77 -3.49 -12.25 0.59
N LEU A 78 -3.50 -12.07 1.91
CA LEU A 78 -3.36 -10.76 2.54
C LEU A 78 -1.97 -10.55 3.13
N VAL A 79 -1.41 -9.36 2.90
CA VAL A 79 -0.30 -8.82 3.67
C VAL A 79 -0.79 -7.64 4.49
N VAL A 80 -0.49 -7.61 5.78
CA VAL A 80 -0.75 -6.46 6.64
C VAL A 80 0.58 -5.78 6.93
N ILE A 81 0.71 -4.47 6.67
CA ILE A 81 1.95 -3.72 6.95
C ILE A 81 1.66 -2.70 8.06
N ASN A 82 2.37 -2.84 9.18
CA ASN A 82 2.22 -2.00 10.36
C ASN A 82 3.30 -0.91 10.38
N HIS A 83 2.86 0.33 10.56
CA HIS A 83 3.72 1.50 10.61
C HIS A 83 4.54 1.60 11.89
N GLY A 84 5.70 2.26 11.80
CA GLY A 84 6.51 2.66 12.95
C GLY A 84 5.89 3.80 13.75
N LYS A 85 6.69 4.47 14.56
CA LYS A 85 6.29 5.69 15.27
C LYS A 85 7.45 6.67 15.27
N ASP A 86 7.20 7.88 14.79
CA ASP A 86 8.18 8.96 14.86
C ASP A 86 8.13 9.65 16.24
N LEU A 87 9.11 10.53 16.47
CA LEU A 87 9.09 11.45 17.61
C LEU A 87 7.93 12.46 17.48
N GLY A 88 7.53 13.05 18.61
CA GLY A 88 6.42 13.99 18.67
C GLY A 88 5.04 13.33 18.78
N ASN A 89 3.99 14.12 18.54
CA ASN A 89 2.60 13.69 18.70
C ASN A 89 2.16 12.79 17.53
N PRO A 90 1.77 11.52 17.80
CA PRO A 90 1.27 10.57 16.79
C PRO A 90 0.17 11.11 15.87
N HIS A 91 -0.72 11.96 16.39
CA HIS A 91 -1.86 12.48 15.63
C HIS A 91 -1.43 13.41 14.48
N PHE A 92 -0.26 14.06 14.59
CA PHE A 92 0.26 14.95 13.56
C PHE A 92 1.28 14.28 12.64
N GLN A 93 1.55 12.98 12.84
CA GLN A 93 2.42 12.22 11.94
C GLN A 93 1.71 11.99 10.60
N GLN A 94 2.47 11.97 9.51
CA GLN A 94 1.91 11.62 8.21
C GLN A 94 1.50 10.15 8.20
N ALA A 95 0.39 9.84 7.51
CA ALA A 95 -0.04 8.46 7.33
C ALA A 95 1.04 7.69 6.54
N SER A 96 1.51 6.58 7.08
CA SER A 96 2.47 5.72 6.39
C SER A 96 1.76 4.93 5.30
N ALA A 97 2.04 5.25 4.03
CA ALA A 97 1.39 4.61 2.90
C ALA A 97 2.03 3.26 2.51
N TYR A 98 3.30 3.02 2.84
CA TYR A 98 4.11 1.84 2.42
C TYR A 98 3.92 1.47 0.94
N TYR A 99 3.77 2.47 0.08
CA TYR A 99 3.34 2.30 -1.31
C TYR A 99 4.27 1.37 -2.08
N GLY A 100 5.57 1.68 -2.13
CA GLY A 100 6.54 0.88 -2.85
C GLY A 100 6.70 -0.55 -2.33
N GLN A 101 6.57 -0.77 -1.01
CA GLN A 101 6.55 -2.10 -0.42
C GLN A 101 5.28 -2.86 -0.82
N ALA A 102 4.12 -2.20 -0.77
CA ALA A 102 2.85 -2.78 -1.16
C ALA A 102 2.87 -3.23 -2.63
N LEU A 103 3.45 -2.44 -3.53
CA LEU A 103 3.57 -2.80 -4.95
C LEU A 103 4.36 -4.10 -5.19
N GLU A 104 5.34 -4.42 -4.34
CA GLU A 104 6.07 -5.70 -4.44
C GLU A 104 5.17 -6.90 -4.11
N PHE A 105 4.19 -6.74 -3.23
CA PHE A 105 3.23 -7.80 -2.91
C PHE A 105 2.07 -7.83 -3.92
N VAL A 106 1.55 -6.68 -4.35
CA VAL A 106 0.47 -6.59 -5.33
C VAL A 106 0.85 -7.28 -6.64
N ARG A 107 2.05 -7.03 -7.19
CA ARG A 107 2.53 -7.69 -8.43
C ARG A 107 2.67 -9.22 -8.30
N ARG A 108 2.68 -9.74 -7.07
CA ARG A 108 2.72 -11.19 -6.74
C ARG A 108 1.32 -11.74 -6.43
N GLY A 109 0.27 -10.93 -6.59
CA GLY A 109 -1.12 -11.31 -6.40
C GLY A 109 -1.62 -11.27 -4.96
N TYR A 110 -1.04 -10.39 -4.12
CA TYR A 110 -1.49 -10.18 -2.75
C TYR A 110 -2.30 -8.88 -2.62
N ALA A 111 -3.35 -8.91 -1.82
CA ALA A 111 -3.91 -7.69 -1.26
C ALA A 111 -3.01 -7.23 -0.09
N VAL A 112 -2.88 -5.92 0.09
CA VAL A 112 -2.09 -5.29 1.14
C VAL A 112 -2.98 -4.31 1.90
N ILE A 113 -2.98 -4.39 3.22
CA ILE A 113 -3.66 -3.44 4.10
C ILE A 113 -2.67 -2.78 5.03
N VAL A 114 -2.76 -1.47 5.16
CA VAL A 114 -1.86 -0.62 5.94
C VAL A 114 -2.72 0.22 6.89
N PRO A 115 -3.06 -0.30 8.07
CA PRO A 115 -3.86 0.44 9.04
C PRO A 115 -3.01 1.45 9.80
N MET A 116 -3.46 2.71 9.86
CA MET A 116 -2.98 3.66 10.86
C MET A 116 -3.68 3.33 12.18
N ARG A 117 -2.88 2.99 13.19
CA ARG A 117 -3.34 2.57 14.52
C ARG A 117 -4.01 3.74 15.25
N GLN A 118 -4.79 3.46 16.29
CA GLN A 118 -5.59 4.50 16.95
C GLN A 118 -4.73 5.66 17.46
N GLY A 119 -5.21 6.89 17.28
CA GLY A 119 -4.49 8.12 17.66
C GLY A 119 -3.32 8.52 16.75
N PHE A 120 -3.06 7.79 15.65
CA PHE A 120 -2.08 8.20 14.63
C PHE A 120 -2.75 8.84 13.42
N ALA A 121 -2.11 9.87 12.86
CA ALA A 121 -2.54 10.52 11.62
C ALA A 121 -4.06 10.82 11.62
N GLY A 122 -4.79 10.39 10.58
CA GLY A 122 -6.23 10.58 10.46
C GLY A 122 -7.08 9.59 11.27
N SER A 123 -6.50 8.63 11.98
CA SER A 123 -7.25 7.71 12.83
C SER A 123 -7.79 8.41 14.07
N GLY A 124 -9.03 8.08 14.43
CA GLY A 124 -9.65 8.55 15.67
C GLY A 124 -9.02 7.94 16.92
N GLY A 125 -9.62 8.26 18.07
CA GLY A 125 -9.15 7.77 19.37
C GLY A 125 -7.85 8.43 19.82
N PHE A 126 -7.17 7.80 20.77
CA PHE A 126 -5.96 8.34 21.39
C PHE A 126 -4.85 7.29 21.34
N TYR A 127 -3.62 7.76 21.17
CA TYR A 127 -2.46 6.90 21.32
C TYR A 127 -2.38 6.43 22.77
N LEU A 128 -2.39 5.10 22.97
CA LEU A 128 -2.26 4.50 24.29
C LEU A 128 -0.77 4.45 24.66
N ASP A 129 -0.32 5.48 25.36
CA ASP A 129 0.99 5.46 26.02
C ASP A 129 0.89 4.63 27.31
N SER A 130 1.44 3.43 27.27
CA SER A 130 1.42 2.47 28.39
C SER A 130 2.56 2.68 29.38
N SER A 131 3.22 3.85 29.39
CA SER A 131 4.15 4.27 30.44
C SER A 131 5.21 3.21 30.78
N CYS A 132 6.22 3.07 29.92
CA CYS A 132 7.29 2.04 30.00
C CYS A 132 6.86 0.58 29.81
N ASN A 133 5.57 0.25 29.86
CA ASN A 133 5.10 -1.12 29.64
C ASN A 133 5.04 -1.43 28.13
N VAL A 134 6.15 -1.96 27.60
CA VAL A 134 6.30 -2.31 26.18
C VAL A 134 5.36 -3.46 25.77
N GLU A 135 5.06 -4.39 26.67
CA GLU A 135 4.17 -5.53 26.40
C GLU A 135 2.74 -5.06 26.15
N ASP A 136 2.16 -4.33 27.10
CA ASP A 136 0.80 -3.81 26.96
C ASP A 136 0.70 -2.82 25.80
N ASN A 137 1.78 -2.08 25.52
CA ASN A 137 1.82 -1.23 24.34
C ASN A 137 1.63 -2.03 23.06
N GLY A 138 2.46 -3.05 22.85
CA GLY A 138 2.41 -3.86 21.65
C GLY A 138 1.07 -4.57 21.51
N LEU A 139 0.49 -5.08 22.60
CA LEU A 139 -0.81 -5.72 22.62
C LEU A 139 -1.95 -4.75 22.25
N ALA A 140 -1.95 -3.54 22.82
CA ALA A 140 -2.94 -2.52 22.49
C ALA A 140 -2.88 -2.10 21.01
N GLN A 141 -1.66 -2.01 20.45
CA GLN A 141 -1.45 -1.75 19.03
C GLN A 141 -1.88 -2.94 18.16
N ALA A 142 -1.66 -4.18 18.62
CA ALA A 142 -2.11 -5.39 17.92
C ALA A 142 -3.63 -5.47 17.81
N ASP A 143 -4.38 -4.96 18.79
CA ASP A 143 -5.85 -4.93 18.75
C ASP A 143 -6.39 -4.05 17.59
N ASP A 144 -5.69 -2.96 17.23
CA ASP A 144 -6.03 -2.17 16.03
C ASP A 144 -5.80 -2.96 14.74
N VAL A 145 -4.68 -3.70 14.69
CA VAL A 145 -4.33 -4.53 13.53
C VAL A 145 -5.33 -5.68 13.37
N LEU A 146 -5.80 -6.26 14.48
CA LEU A 146 -6.87 -7.27 14.46
C LEU A 146 -8.19 -6.71 13.94
N ALA A 147 -8.54 -5.45 14.24
CA ALA A 147 -9.71 -4.80 13.67
C ALA A 147 -9.57 -4.61 12.15
N ALA A 148 -8.39 -4.22 11.67
CA ALA A 148 -8.12 -4.14 10.23
C ALA A 148 -8.22 -5.51 9.54
N ILE A 149 -7.69 -6.58 10.15
CA ILE A 149 -7.85 -7.95 9.65
C ILE A 149 -9.33 -8.37 9.66
N ALA A 150 -10.10 -8.00 10.69
CA ALA A 150 -11.53 -8.29 10.77
C ALA A 150 -12.31 -7.60 9.64
N TYR A 151 -11.98 -6.34 9.34
CA TYR A 151 -12.53 -5.64 8.18
C TYR A 151 -12.12 -6.29 6.86
N ALA A 152 -10.85 -6.64 6.69
CA ALA A 152 -10.35 -7.29 5.48
C ALA A 152 -11.09 -8.61 5.18
N ARG A 153 -11.50 -9.36 6.20
CA ARG A 153 -12.33 -10.58 6.05
C ARG A 153 -13.70 -10.33 5.42
N THR A 154 -14.21 -9.10 5.48
CA THR A 154 -15.50 -8.75 4.88
C THR A 154 -15.40 -8.44 3.39
N LEU A 155 -14.18 -8.24 2.88
CA LEU A 155 -13.94 -7.89 1.49
C LEU A 155 -13.95 -9.17 0.63
N PRO A 156 -14.80 -9.27 -0.41
CA PRO A 156 -15.02 -10.52 -1.15
C PRO A 156 -13.79 -10.99 -1.94
N TYR A 157 -12.87 -10.08 -2.24
CA TYR A 157 -11.63 -10.36 -2.98
C TYR A 157 -10.45 -10.70 -2.07
N ILE A 158 -10.63 -10.85 -0.75
CA ILE A 158 -9.55 -11.20 0.19
C ILE A 158 -9.70 -12.64 0.68
N ASP A 159 -8.61 -13.41 0.56
CA ASP A 159 -8.47 -14.71 1.21
C ASP A 159 -7.88 -14.55 2.62
N ALA A 160 -8.76 -14.48 3.60
CA ALA A 160 -8.37 -14.34 5.00
C ALA A 160 -7.86 -15.63 5.67
N THR A 161 -7.70 -16.72 4.91
CA THR A 161 -7.03 -17.95 5.41
C THR A 161 -5.52 -17.91 5.19
N ARG A 162 -5.02 -16.97 4.39
CA ARG A 162 -3.61 -16.81 4.02
C ARG A 162 -3.15 -15.37 4.26
N ILE A 163 -2.82 -15.08 5.52
CA ILE A 163 -2.41 -13.75 5.98
C ILE A 163 -0.96 -13.80 6.44
N VAL A 164 -0.16 -12.81 6.03
CA VAL A 164 1.14 -12.50 6.65
C VAL A 164 1.09 -11.10 7.22
N VAL A 165 1.49 -10.95 8.48
CA VAL A 165 1.55 -9.65 9.15
C VAL A 165 3.00 -9.22 9.26
N MET A 166 3.29 -7.97 8.92
CA MET A 166 4.63 -7.42 8.98
C MET A 166 4.63 -5.99 9.45
N GLY A 167 5.78 -5.50 9.90
CA GLY A 167 5.91 -4.12 10.30
C GLY A 167 7.32 -3.75 10.66
N GLN A 168 7.56 -2.44 10.72
CA GLN A 168 8.86 -1.88 11.04
C GLN A 168 8.83 -1.09 12.35
N SER A 169 9.90 -1.16 13.14
CA SER A 169 10.04 -0.38 14.37
C SER A 169 8.89 -0.69 15.34
N HIS A 170 8.15 0.33 15.75
CA HIS A 170 6.95 0.15 16.56
C HIS A 170 5.89 -0.76 15.91
N GLY A 171 5.81 -0.78 14.58
CA GLY A 171 4.96 -1.71 13.82
C GLY A 171 5.48 -3.14 13.85
N GLY A 172 6.80 -3.33 13.96
CA GLY A 172 7.41 -4.64 14.20
C GLY A 172 7.06 -5.17 15.59
N LEU A 173 7.08 -4.32 16.62
CA LEU A 173 6.57 -4.68 17.96
C LEU A 173 5.10 -5.13 17.90
N ALA A 174 4.23 -4.33 17.27
CA ALA A 174 2.81 -4.65 17.13
C ALA A 174 2.58 -5.96 16.36
N THR A 175 3.39 -6.23 15.34
CA THR A 175 3.37 -7.49 14.57
C THR A 175 3.66 -8.69 15.46
N MET A 176 4.72 -8.60 16.28
CA MET A 176 5.11 -9.69 17.17
C MET A 176 4.09 -9.88 18.30
N ALA A 177 3.54 -8.78 18.83
CA ALA A 177 2.46 -8.80 19.81
C ALA A 177 1.19 -9.45 19.25
N LEU A 178 0.80 -9.13 18.00
CA LEU A 178 -0.33 -9.78 17.32
C LEU A 178 -0.12 -11.29 17.19
N GLY A 179 1.11 -11.73 16.93
CA GLY A 179 1.47 -13.15 16.92
C GLY A 179 1.05 -13.91 18.18
N SER A 180 1.18 -13.28 19.35
CA SER A 180 0.78 -13.86 20.64
C SER A 180 -0.72 -14.17 20.73
N ARG A 181 -1.56 -13.53 19.91
CA ARG A 181 -3.01 -13.76 19.86
C ARG A 181 -3.41 -14.93 18.97
N ASN A 182 -2.48 -15.48 18.18
CA ASN A 182 -2.73 -16.57 17.24
C ASN A 182 -3.99 -16.39 16.36
N PRO A 183 -4.18 -15.22 15.72
CA PRO A 183 -5.38 -14.97 14.94
C PRO A 183 -5.52 -15.97 13.77
N PRO A 184 -6.71 -16.55 13.55
CA PRO A 184 -6.92 -17.56 12.50
C PRO A 184 -6.48 -17.05 11.12
N GLY A 185 -5.81 -17.89 10.34
CA GLY A 185 -5.38 -17.55 8.98
C GLY A 185 -4.09 -16.71 8.90
N VAL A 186 -3.52 -16.26 10.03
CA VAL A 186 -2.17 -15.69 10.05
C VAL A 186 -1.14 -16.82 10.04
N LEU A 187 -0.37 -16.88 8.96
CA LEU A 187 0.59 -17.96 8.68
C LEU A 187 2.03 -17.57 9.04
N GLY A 188 2.34 -16.28 9.07
CA GLY A 188 3.69 -15.80 9.34
C GLY A 188 3.74 -14.35 9.80
N LEU A 189 4.83 -14.02 10.49
CA LEU A 189 5.16 -12.68 10.97
C LEU A 189 6.48 -12.21 10.36
N VAL A 190 6.58 -10.97 9.91
CA VAL A 190 7.87 -10.37 9.49
C VAL A 190 8.16 -9.12 10.30
N ASN A 191 9.26 -9.18 11.05
CA ASN A 191 9.68 -8.17 12.00
C ASN A 191 10.90 -7.41 11.44
N PHE A 192 10.70 -6.19 10.96
CA PHE A 192 11.76 -5.31 10.49
C PHE A 192 12.19 -4.36 11.60
N ALA A 193 13.39 -4.54 12.18
CA ALA A 193 13.90 -3.65 13.21
C ALA A 193 12.88 -3.36 14.34
N GLY A 194 12.08 -4.36 14.73
CA GLY A 194 10.90 -4.11 15.57
C GLY A 194 11.24 -3.93 17.04
N GLY A 195 10.54 -2.97 17.66
CA GLY A 195 10.66 -2.68 19.07
C GLY A 195 10.01 -1.35 19.41
N LEU A 196 10.19 -0.91 20.65
CA LEU A 196 9.76 0.41 21.10
C LEU A 196 10.85 0.96 22.01
N HIS A 197 11.35 2.13 21.64
CA HIS A 197 12.36 2.84 22.42
C HIS A 197 11.68 4.01 23.15
N PHE A 198 11.90 4.08 24.46
CA PHE A 198 11.46 5.18 25.30
C PHE A 198 12.70 5.87 25.88
N GLU A 199 12.92 7.14 25.56
CA GLU A 199 14.09 7.90 26.01
C GLU A 199 14.11 8.06 27.55
N ASN A 200 12.95 8.26 28.17
CA ASN A 200 12.82 8.55 29.61
C ASN A 200 12.34 7.36 30.45
N CYS A 201 12.68 6.14 30.01
CA CYS A 201 12.21 4.92 30.66
C CYS A 201 13.37 4.09 31.25
N PRO A 202 13.53 4.09 32.59
CA PRO A 202 14.46 3.18 33.24
C PRO A 202 14.15 1.72 32.88
N GLY A 203 15.15 1.00 32.38
CA GLY A 203 15.00 -0.41 32.01
C GLY A 203 14.27 -0.65 30.69
N SER A 204 14.14 0.34 29.81
CA SER A 204 13.47 0.20 28.49
C SER A 204 13.92 -1.04 27.70
N GLN A 205 15.23 -1.32 27.65
CA GLN A 205 15.78 -2.52 27.02
C GLN A 205 15.29 -3.82 27.69
N ARG A 206 15.28 -3.86 29.03
CA ARG A 206 14.79 -5.03 29.77
C ARG A 206 13.30 -5.23 29.51
N ASN A 207 12.51 -4.16 29.52
CA ASN A 207 11.07 -4.23 29.26
C ASN A 207 10.80 -4.73 27.82
N LEU A 208 11.62 -4.29 26.86
CA LEU A 208 11.55 -4.78 25.48
C LEU A 208 11.90 -6.28 25.38
N ILE A 209 12.99 -6.72 26.01
CA ILE A 209 13.37 -8.14 26.05
C ILE A 209 12.26 -8.98 26.69
N ASN A 210 11.70 -8.52 27.82
CA ASN A 210 10.62 -9.22 28.52
C ASN A 210 9.36 -9.30 27.65
N ALA A 211 8.95 -8.21 27.00
CA ALA A 211 7.79 -8.20 26.12
C ALA A 211 7.93 -9.23 24.98
N PHE A 212 9.10 -9.30 24.34
CA PHE A 212 9.37 -10.31 23.31
C PHE A 212 9.36 -11.74 23.88
N GLY A 213 9.88 -11.96 25.10
CA GLY A 213 9.73 -13.23 25.80
C GLY A 213 8.25 -13.61 26.01
N SER A 214 7.43 -12.68 26.50
CA SER A 214 5.99 -12.88 26.70
C SER A 214 5.26 -13.22 25.40
N TYR A 215 5.55 -12.51 24.30
CA TYR A 215 4.96 -12.81 22.99
C TYR A 215 5.38 -14.19 22.47
N GLY A 216 6.66 -14.54 22.63
CA GLY A 216 7.22 -15.84 22.23
C GLY A 216 6.59 -17.02 22.96
N LYS A 217 6.21 -16.83 24.23
CA LYS A 217 5.53 -17.85 25.03
C LYS A 217 4.17 -18.27 24.44
N GLU A 218 3.40 -17.29 23.97
CA GLU A 218 2.01 -17.49 23.56
C GLU A 218 1.86 -17.78 22.06
N THR A 219 2.75 -17.24 21.23
CA THR A 219 2.67 -17.39 19.77
C THR A 219 2.91 -18.83 19.31
N ARG A 220 2.20 -19.20 18.24
CA ARG A 220 2.39 -20.43 17.45
C ARG A 220 2.76 -20.12 16.01
N VAL A 221 2.80 -18.84 15.65
CA VAL A 221 3.06 -18.39 14.28
C VAL A 221 4.57 -18.22 14.08
N PRO A 222 5.18 -18.81 13.04
CA PRO A 222 6.59 -18.62 12.74
C PRO A 222 6.87 -17.17 12.32
N SER A 223 8.09 -16.72 12.58
CA SER A 223 8.50 -15.34 12.29
C SER A 223 9.85 -15.23 11.59
N LEU A 224 9.99 -14.23 10.71
CA LEU A 224 11.24 -13.77 10.11
C LEU A 224 11.60 -12.43 10.74
N TRP A 225 12.83 -12.29 11.24
CA TRP A 225 13.33 -11.08 11.87
C TRP A 225 14.47 -10.52 11.02
N MET A 226 14.44 -9.23 10.72
CA MET A 226 15.46 -8.55 9.91
C MET A 226 16.00 -7.36 10.67
N TYR A 227 17.28 -7.40 11.02
CA TYR A 227 18.00 -6.37 11.77
C TYR A 227 19.39 -6.17 11.16
N GLY A 228 19.97 -4.98 11.32
CA GLY A 228 21.29 -4.64 10.80
C GLY A 228 22.23 -4.09 11.86
N ASP A 229 23.52 -4.04 11.53
CA ASP A 229 24.62 -3.75 12.45
C ASP A 229 24.62 -2.32 12.97
N ASN A 230 24.25 -1.36 12.12
CA ASN A 230 24.25 0.07 12.41
C ASN A 230 22.84 0.61 12.72
N ASP A 231 21.94 -0.22 13.27
CA ASP A 231 20.63 0.25 13.75
C ASP A 231 20.82 1.14 14.99
N SER A 232 20.37 2.40 14.87
CA SER A 232 20.56 3.41 15.92
C SER A 232 19.72 3.18 17.19
N LEU A 233 18.66 2.37 17.10
CA LEU A 233 17.71 2.13 18.20
C LEU A 233 17.87 0.73 18.82
N PHE A 234 18.13 -0.27 17.98
CA PHE A 234 18.13 -1.67 18.36
C PHE A 234 19.45 -2.36 17.95
N PRO A 235 20.56 -2.11 18.68
CA PRO A 235 21.86 -2.63 18.32
C PRO A 235 21.91 -4.17 18.46
N PRO A 236 22.80 -4.87 17.74
CA PRO A 236 22.83 -6.34 17.68
C PRO A 236 22.82 -7.05 19.06
N PRO A 237 23.56 -6.61 20.10
CA PRO A 237 23.49 -7.26 21.42
C PRO A 237 22.11 -7.23 22.06
N LEU A 238 21.30 -6.19 21.82
CA LEU A 238 19.92 -6.10 22.29
C LEU A 238 19.02 -7.07 21.50
N VAL A 239 19.17 -7.10 20.17
CA VAL A 239 18.41 -7.99 19.29
C VAL A 239 18.65 -9.46 19.63
N GLN A 240 19.89 -9.85 19.92
CA GLN A 240 20.22 -11.22 20.32
C GLN A 240 19.55 -11.60 21.66
N GLN A 241 19.47 -10.65 22.62
CA GLN A 241 18.76 -10.88 23.87
C GLN A 241 17.24 -11.00 23.67
N MET A 242 16.65 -10.18 22.80
CA MET A 242 15.23 -10.27 22.43
C MET A 242 14.93 -11.60 21.74
N LEU A 243 15.76 -12.02 20.79
CA LEU A 243 15.61 -13.29 20.08
C LEU A 243 15.74 -14.47 21.03
N SER A 244 16.72 -14.45 21.93
CA SER A 244 16.91 -15.49 22.95
C SER A 244 15.71 -15.58 23.89
N ALA A 245 15.17 -14.44 24.35
CA ALA A 245 13.97 -14.44 25.19
C ALA A 245 12.74 -14.97 24.44
N TYR A 246 12.51 -14.54 23.19
CA TYR A 246 11.38 -14.97 22.37
C TYR A 246 11.45 -16.47 22.05
N THR A 247 12.60 -16.96 21.58
CA THR A 247 12.77 -18.36 21.17
C THR A 247 12.90 -19.30 22.37
N GLY A 248 13.57 -18.88 23.43
CA GLY A 248 13.65 -19.63 24.69
C GLY A 248 12.31 -19.82 25.39
N ALA A 249 11.34 -18.93 25.13
CA ALA A 249 9.96 -19.04 25.62
C ALA A 249 9.06 -19.95 24.76
N GLY A 250 9.52 -20.38 23.58
CA GLY A 250 8.79 -21.27 22.67
C GLY A 250 8.43 -20.67 21.31
N GLY A 251 8.75 -19.39 21.07
CA GLY A 251 8.50 -18.74 19.78
C GLY A 251 9.44 -19.26 18.69
N HIS A 252 8.96 -19.31 17.45
CA HIS A 252 9.79 -19.68 16.30
C HIS A 252 10.19 -18.42 15.51
N ALA A 253 11.49 -18.13 15.46
CA ALA A 253 12.03 -16.97 14.76
C ALA A 253 13.29 -17.33 13.98
N GLN A 254 13.36 -16.89 12.72
CA GLN A 254 14.60 -16.86 11.94
C GLN A 254 15.13 -15.42 11.91
N LEU A 255 16.32 -15.19 12.45
CA LEU A 255 17.02 -13.91 12.32
C LEU A 255 17.82 -13.86 11.01
N ILE A 256 17.64 -12.79 10.26
CA ILE A 256 18.52 -12.35 9.18
C ILE A 256 19.21 -11.08 9.65
N ASP A 257 20.50 -11.23 9.90
CA ASP A 257 21.42 -10.11 9.99
C ASP A 257 21.84 -9.74 8.56
N PHE A 258 21.50 -8.51 8.14
CA PHE A 258 21.83 -8.02 6.81
C PHE A 258 23.07 -7.11 6.78
N GLY A 259 23.79 -6.99 7.90
CA GLY A 259 24.96 -6.14 8.02
C GLY A 259 24.60 -4.66 8.10
N THR A 260 25.43 -3.81 7.51
CA THR A 260 25.22 -2.35 7.52
C THR A 260 24.31 -1.89 6.38
N PHE A 261 23.48 -0.89 6.65
CA PHE A 261 22.64 -0.24 5.64
C PHE A 261 22.72 1.27 5.76
N GLU A 262 23.14 1.90 4.66
CA GLU A 262 23.31 3.36 4.51
C GLU A 262 23.90 3.99 5.78
N SER A 263 23.32 5.09 6.27
CA SER A 263 23.74 5.71 7.55
C SER A 263 23.11 5.03 8.77
N ASP A 264 21.95 4.41 8.62
CA ASP A 264 21.20 3.77 9.71
C ASP A 264 20.38 2.58 9.20
N ALA A 265 20.64 1.39 9.74
CA ALA A 265 19.90 0.18 9.37
C ALA A 265 18.43 0.21 9.77
N HIS A 266 18.05 1.08 10.70
CA HIS A 266 16.66 1.24 11.12
C HIS A 266 15.72 1.66 9.96
N ALA A 267 16.27 2.30 8.93
CA ALA A 267 15.55 2.79 7.76
C ALA A 267 15.39 1.74 6.64
N MET A 268 15.98 0.55 6.76
CA MET A 268 16.12 -0.40 5.64
C MET A 268 14.79 -0.76 4.97
N PHE A 269 13.75 -1.13 5.73
CA PHE A 269 12.46 -1.50 5.15
C PHE A 269 11.76 -0.30 4.47
N GLY A 270 11.96 0.90 5.01
CA GLY A 270 11.41 2.16 4.52
C GLY A 270 12.18 2.79 3.36
N SER A 271 13.18 2.11 2.79
CA SER A 271 14.00 2.62 1.69
C SER A 271 13.84 1.77 0.43
N TYR A 272 13.77 2.44 -0.73
CA TYR A 272 13.86 1.78 -2.03
C TYR A 272 15.11 0.89 -2.13
N ALA A 273 16.25 1.37 -1.65
CA ALA A 273 17.51 0.63 -1.69
C ALA A 273 17.47 -0.65 -0.84
N GLY A 274 16.66 -0.67 0.23
CA GLY A 274 16.47 -1.85 1.07
C GLY A 274 15.70 -2.98 0.38
N THR A 275 14.98 -2.69 -0.72
CA THR A 275 14.20 -3.71 -1.45
C THR A 275 15.05 -4.90 -1.90
N SER A 276 16.28 -4.67 -2.35
CA SER A 276 17.19 -5.75 -2.75
C SER A 276 17.69 -6.60 -1.57
N ILE A 277 17.59 -6.09 -0.35
CA ILE A 277 17.98 -6.77 0.89
C ILE A 277 16.82 -7.58 1.44
N TRP A 278 15.66 -6.96 1.67
CA TRP A 278 14.55 -7.65 2.35
C TRP A 278 13.76 -8.58 1.44
N LEU A 279 13.54 -8.21 0.17
CA LEU A 279 12.63 -8.94 -0.71
C LEU A 279 13.06 -10.39 -0.94
N PRO A 280 14.35 -10.73 -1.13
CA PRO A 280 14.77 -12.13 -1.26
C PRO A 280 14.53 -12.96 0.01
N ALA A 281 14.79 -12.39 1.19
CA ALA A 281 14.57 -13.06 2.47
C ALA A 281 13.07 -13.30 2.73
N VAL A 282 12.24 -12.28 2.51
CA VAL A 282 10.79 -12.37 2.58
C VAL A 282 10.24 -13.38 1.58
N ALA A 283 10.74 -13.40 0.34
CA ALA A 283 10.35 -14.37 -0.66
C ALA A 283 10.60 -15.81 -0.21
N LYS A 284 11.78 -16.07 0.37
CA LYS A 284 12.13 -17.39 0.93
C LYS A 284 11.20 -17.76 2.09
N PHE A 285 10.90 -16.81 2.98
CA PHE A 285 10.01 -17.03 4.10
C PHE A 285 8.58 -17.32 3.63
N PHE A 286 8.00 -16.52 2.74
CA PHE A 286 6.67 -16.76 2.17
C PHE A 286 6.55 -18.14 1.52
N ARG A 287 7.54 -18.55 0.72
CA ARG A 287 7.57 -19.89 0.13
C ARG A 287 7.64 -21.00 1.19
N SER A 288 8.36 -20.78 2.30
CA SER A 288 8.39 -21.74 3.42
C SER A 288 7.03 -21.90 4.13
N LEU A 289 6.16 -20.90 4.03
CA LEU A 289 4.76 -20.94 4.51
C LEU A 289 3.79 -21.56 3.49
N GLY A 290 4.29 -22.04 2.36
CA GLY A 290 3.46 -22.55 1.25
C GLY A 290 2.78 -21.46 0.42
N LEU A 291 3.24 -20.20 0.52
CA LEU A 291 2.66 -19.07 -0.20
C LEU A 291 3.41 -18.79 -1.53
N PRO A 292 2.69 -18.44 -2.62
CA PRO A 292 3.30 -18.15 -3.92
C PRO A 292 3.99 -16.78 -3.90
N PHE A 293 5.24 -16.68 -4.38
CA PHE A 293 5.96 -15.40 -4.35
C PHE A 293 6.55 -14.96 -5.71
N ASP A 294 6.09 -15.61 -6.78
CA ASP A 294 6.49 -15.27 -8.14
C ASP A 294 5.62 -14.12 -8.65
N ILE A 295 6.17 -13.30 -9.54
CA ILE A 295 5.45 -12.17 -10.13
C ILE A 295 4.32 -12.74 -11.00
N ARG A 296 3.08 -12.29 -10.75
CA ARG A 296 1.85 -12.77 -11.41
C ARG A 296 1.26 -11.74 -12.36
N SER A 297 1.31 -10.48 -11.99
CA SER A 297 0.96 -9.35 -12.84
C SER A 297 2.19 -8.48 -12.90
N ASP A 298 2.72 -8.27 -14.11
CA ASP A 298 3.57 -7.12 -14.29
C ASP A 298 2.63 -5.91 -14.26
N LEU A 299 2.67 -5.12 -13.19
CA LEU A 299 1.91 -3.87 -13.12
C LEU A 299 2.27 -2.92 -14.30
N ARG A 300 3.36 -3.21 -15.01
CA ARG A 300 3.84 -2.59 -16.25
C ARG A 300 3.12 -3.03 -17.53
N ALA A 301 2.42 -4.17 -17.52
CA ALA A 301 1.93 -4.81 -18.74
C ALA A 301 0.40 -4.80 -18.80
N ASP A 302 -0.18 -3.68 -19.22
CA ASP A 302 -1.18 -3.67 -20.31
C ASP A 302 -1.51 -2.25 -20.82
N THR A 303 -0.53 -1.51 -21.35
CA THR A 303 -0.86 -0.36 -22.20
C THR A 303 0.02 -0.33 -23.43
N HIS A 304 -0.61 -0.29 -24.61
CA HIS A 304 0.01 0.11 -25.87
C HIS A 304 0.32 1.61 -25.83
N GLY A 305 1.25 2.01 -24.94
CA GLY A 305 1.59 3.39 -24.66
C GLY A 305 2.90 3.52 -23.87
N PRO A 306 3.44 4.74 -23.77
CA PRO A 306 4.57 5.02 -22.89
C PRO A 306 4.15 4.74 -21.43
N ASP A 307 4.85 3.84 -20.77
CA ASP A 307 4.58 3.44 -19.38
C ASP A 307 5.36 4.35 -18.41
N VAL A 308 4.69 4.91 -17.41
CA VAL A 308 5.34 5.66 -16.32
C VAL A 308 6.35 4.80 -15.58
N GLU A 309 6.17 3.48 -15.56
CA GLU A 309 7.09 2.54 -14.93
C GLU A 309 8.31 2.19 -15.81
N ASP A 310 8.36 2.60 -17.10
CA ASP A 310 9.53 2.36 -17.97
C ASP A 310 10.63 3.39 -17.74
N VAL A 311 11.46 3.12 -16.73
CA VAL A 311 12.65 3.90 -16.38
C VAL A 311 13.61 4.10 -17.57
N ARG A 312 13.65 3.18 -18.56
CA ARG A 312 14.56 3.30 -19.71
C ARG A 312 14.03 4.28 -20.76
N ALA A 313 12.72 4.44 -20.84
CA ALA A 313 12.07 5.36 -21.77
C ALA A 313 12.21 6.84 -21.37
N VAL A 314 12.59 7.13 -20.12
CA VAL A 314 12.74 8.52 -19.65
C VAL A 314 13.89 9.21 -20.40
N PRO A 315 13.62 10.33 -21.11
CA PRO A 315 14.60 11.00 -21.94
C PRO A 315 15.60 11.80 -21.10
N TYR A 316 16.77 12.08 -21.67
CA TYR A 316 17.84 12.94 -21.12
C TYR A 316 18.50 12.47 -19.81
N LEU A 317 17.90 11.51 -19.09
CA LEU A 317 18.46 10.98 -17.84
C LEU A 317 19.68 10.10 -18.07
N LYS A 318 20.73 10.42 -17.32
CA LYS A 318 21.88 9.54 -17.04
C LYS A 318 21.50 8.53 -15.94
N GLU A 319 22.42 7.65 -15.55
CA GLU A 319 22.10 6.56 -14.61
C GLU A 319 21.71 7.07 -13.21
N ASP A 320 22.30 8.16 -12.74
CA ASP A 320 21.90 8.84 -11.50
C ASP A 320 20.45 9.35 -11.58
N GLY A 321 20.06 9.92 -12.73
CA GLY A 321 18.67 10.30 -13.01
C GLY A 321 17.72 9.12 -13.05
N ARG A 322 18.12 8.00 -13.68
CA ARG A 322 17.33 6.77 -13.70
C ARG A 322 17.17 6.18 -12.31
N ALA A 323 18.21 6.22 -11.48
CA ALA A 323 18.12 5.85 -10.07
C ALA A 323 17.16 6.78 -9.29
N GLY A 324 17.20 8.08 -9.55
CA GLY A 324 16.24 9.05 -9.03
C GLY A 324 14.80 8.75 -9.44
N TYR A 325 14.58 8.40 -10.71
CA TYR A 325 13.27 8.04 -11.25
C TYR A 325 12.71 6.76 -10.61
N ARG A 326 13.55 5.74 -10.39
CA ARG A 326 13.15 4.53 -9.65
C ARG A 326 12.68 4.84 -8.23
N ARG A 327 13.35 5.77 -7.53
CA ARG A 327 12.91 6.24 -6.20
C ARG A 327 11.59 7.01 -6.29
N PHE A 328 11.42 7.86 -7.29
CA PHE A 328 10.15 8.55 -7.55
C PHE A 328 8.98 7.56 -7.72
N LEU A 329 9.15 6.51 -8.52
CA LEU A 329 8.14 5.46 -8.74
C LEU A 329 7.81 4.66 -7.47
N TRP A 330 8.69 4.67 -6.48
CA TRP A 330 8.50 3.98 -5.22
C TRP A 330 7.69 4.80 -4.18
N MET A 331 7.57 6.12 -4.38
CA MET A 331 6.86 7.01 -3.46
C MET A 331 5.34 7.02 -3.70
N ALA A 332 4.53 7.20 -2.65
CA ALA A 332 3.07 7.35 -2.83
C ALA A 332 2.71 8.64 -3.59
N PRO A 333 1.63 8.65 -4.39
CA PRO A 333 1.04 9.89 -4.90
C PRO A 333 0.37 10.72 -3.77
N PRO A 334 0.17 12.05 -3.93
CA PRO A 334 0.57 12.87 -5.08
C PRO A 334 2.09 13.05 -5.17
N ARG A 335 2.62 12.91 -6.38
CA ARG A 335 4.06 12.97 -6.69
C ARG A 335 4.25 13.54 -8.08
N ALA A 336 5.40 14.15 -8.34
CA ALA A 336 5.74 14.64 -9.67
C ALA A 336 7.23 14.54 -9.94
N PHE A 337 7.58 14.29 -11.20
CA PHE A 337 8.95 14.25 -11.70
C PHE A 337 9.10 15.26 -12.82
N ALA A 338 10.07 16.17 -12.68
CA ALA A 338 10.43 17.15 -13.68
C ALA A 338 11.84 16.87 -14.21
N LEU A 339 12.06 17.17 -15.48
CA LEU A 339 13.37 17.04 -16.12
C LEU A 339 13.56 18.06 -17.25
N SER A 340 14.81 18.26 -17.63
CA SER A 340 15.23 19.20 -18.66
C SER A 340 16.03 18.49 -19.76
N THR A 341 16.15 19.14 -20.92
CA THR A 341 16.88 18.59 -22.07
C THR A 341 18.39 18.46 -21.85
N ASP A 342 18.96 19.24 -20.91
CA ASP A 342 20.36 19.13 -20.49
C ASP A 342 20.60 18.06 -19.40
N GLY A 343 19.57 17.27 -19.08
CA GLY A 343 19.68 16.08 -18.22
C GLY A 343 19.55 16.36 -16.72
N HIS A 344 19.18 17.57 -16.31
CA HIS A 344 18.81 17.86 -14.93
C HIS A 344 17.40 17.36 -14.64
N TRP A 345 17.15 17.04 -13.37
CA TRP A 345 15.89 16.46 -12.94
C TRP A 345 15.65 16.72 -11.46
N ALA A 346 14.38 16.67 -11.07
CA ALA A 346 13.98 16.65 -9.67
C ALA A 346 12.61 15.97 -9.53
N TRP A 347 12.36 15.41 -8.36
CA TRP A 347 11.03 14.92 -8.01
C TRP A 347 10.61 15.38 -6.62
N ARG A 348 9.29 15.46 -6.42
CA ARG A 348 8.68 15.86 -5.14
C ARG A 348 7.42 15.04 -4.90
N VAL A 349 7.00 15.02 -3.65
CA VAL A 349 5.77 14.40 -3.16
C VAL A 349 4.93 15.43 -2.42
N GLY A 350 3.64 15.16 -2.26
CA GLY A 350 2.70 16.05 -1.58
C GLY A 350 1.89 16.92 -2.53
N LYS A 351 1.00 17.73 -1.95
CA LYS A 351 -0.05 18.48 -2.66
C LYS A 351 0.50 19.36 -3.80
N ASP A 352 1.67 19.97 -3.61
CA ASP A 352 2.28 20.88 -4.58
C ASP A 352 3.48 20.26 -5.31
N ALA A 353 3.53 18.94 -5.39
CA ALA A 353 4.66 18.19 -5.95
C ALA A 353 5.08 18.71 -7.34
N SER A 354 4.13 18.99 -8.22
CA SER A 354 4.41 19.48 -9.58
C SER A 354 5.18 20.80 -9.58
N ALA A 355 4.69 21.81 -8.84
CA ALA A 355 5.34 23.12 -8.77
C ALA A 355 6.72 23.03 -8.11
N GLN A 356 6.84 22.25 -7.03
CA GLN A 356 8.10 22.08 -6.32
C GLN A 356 9.14 21.29 -7.13
N ALA A 357 8.72 20.28 -7.91
CA ALA A 357 9.62 19.52 -8.77
C ALA A 357 10.19 20.40 -9.89
N LEU A 358 9.33 21.20 -10.55
CA LEU A 358 9.75 22.17 -11.55
C LEU A 358 10.74 23.19 -10.98
N ALA A 359 10.42 23.77 -9.82
CA ALA A 359 11.28 24.75 -9.15
C ALA A 359 12.65 24.15 -8.81
N ALA A 360 12.68 22.93 -8.26
CA ALA A 360 13.91 22.25 -7.88
C ALA A 360 14.79 21.87 -9.08
N CYS A 361 14.18 21.38 -10.17
CA CYS A 361 14.93 21.10 -11.40
C CYS A 361 15.54 22.38 -11.98
N SER A 362 14.76 23.47 -12.00
CA SER A 362 15.17 24.76 -12.57
C SER A 362 16.28 25.46 -11.79
N GLN A 363 16.55 25.07 -10.53
CA GLN A 363 17.65 25.63 -9.75
C GLN A 363 19.04 25.27 -10.30
N HIS A 364 19.13 24.17 -11.06
CA HIS A 364 20.40 23.65 -11.56
C HIS A 364 20.46 23.52 -13.09
N SER A 365 19.31 23.49 -13.77
CA SER A 365 19.27 23.39 -15.23
C SER A 365 19.58 24.71 -15.93
N ASN A 366 20.25 24.62 -17.08
CA ASN A 366 20.43 25.73 -18.01
C ASN A 366 19.37 25.76 -19.11
N THR A 367 18.45 24.79 -19.11
CA THR A 367 17.32 24.69 -20.05
C THR A 367 16.01 24.63 -19.28
N PRO A 368 14.86 24.99 -19.89
CA PRO A 368 13.58 24.87 -19.21
C PRO A 368 13.34 23.44 -18.70
N CYS A 369 12.90 23.33 -17.45
CA CYS A 369 12.43 22.06 -16.89
C CYS A 369 10.93 21.90 -17.17
N GLU A 370 10.54 20.68 -17.53
CA GLU A 370 9.15 20.31 -17.81
C GLU A 370 8.74 19.12 -16.94
N LEU A 371 7.44 18.99 -16.69
CA LEU A 371 6.90 17.82 -16.00
C LEU A 371 6.92 16.64 -16.96
N TYR A 372 7.51 15.53 -16.52
CA TYR A 372 7.49 14.27 -17.26
C TYR A 372 6.41 13.33 -16.75
N ALA A 373 6.24 13.26 -15.43
CA ALA A 373 5.25 12.38 -14.79
C ALA A 373 4.60 13.06 -13.59
N VAL A 374 3.29 12.87 -13.42
CA VAL A 374 2.49 13.32 -12.27
C VAL A 374 1.62 12.15 -11.81
N GLY A 375 1.79 11.75 -10.54
CA GLY A 375 1.11 10.57 -9.99
C GLY A 375 1.52 9.29 -10.71
N GLN A 376 0.55 8.69 -11.40
CA GLN A 376 0.68 7.47 -12.21
C GLN A 376 0.59 7.75 -13.72
N GLU A 377 0.62 9.02 -14.11
CA GLU A 377 0.43 9.42 -15.50
C GLU A 377 1.68 10.12 -16.02
N LEU A 378 2.01 9.86 -17.29
CA LEU A 378 2.96 10.67 -18.02
C LEU A 378 2.28 11.97 -18.46
N VAL A 379 2.96 13.09 -18.29
CA VAL A 379 2.45 14.44 -18.64
C VAL A 379 2.69 14.76 -20.13
N LYS A 380 3.08 13.76 -20.92
CA LYS A 380 3.60 13.85 -22.30
C LYS A 380 3.23 15.12 -23.09
N HIS A 381 4.26 15.72 -23.68
CA HIS A 381 4.15 16.59 -24.86
C HIS A 381 3.97 15.80 -26.15
#